data_AF-A0A4Q3A4C6-F1
#
_entry.id   AF-A0A4Q3A4C6-F1
#
_cell.length_a   1.000
_cell.length_b   1.000
_cell.length_c   1.000
_cell.angle_alpha   90.00
_cell.angle_beta   90.00
_cell.angle_gamma   90.00
#
_symmetry.space_group_name_H-M   'P 1'
#
loop_
_entity.id
_entity.type
_entity.pdbx_description
1 polymer ?
#
loop_
_entity_poly.entity_id
_entity_poly.type
_entity_poly.pdbx_seq_one_letter_code
_entity_poly.pdbx_strand_id
1 'polypeptide(L)'
;MAKAERLARLDERRIELEADYLAALIKALNVTAAGRWGLFGHNDDRTMRAAAAPMLEELNDLAADIDGMRERLSLSPFELHAEFLASRGRVGSHAVGEPKQAQQWLVRLRPEQG
;
A
#
# COMPACT_ATOMS: atom_id res chain seq x y z
N MET A 1 34.38 -1.82 11.10
CA MET A 1 33.18 -1.65 11.97
C MET A 1 32.12 -0.75 11.33
N ALA A 2 32.49 0.32 10.60
CA ALA A 2 31.53 1.27 9.99
C ALA A 2 30.49 0.68 8.99
N LYS A 3 30.81 -0.41 8.27
CA LYS A 3 29.88 -1.01 7.29
C LYS A 3 28.70 -1.71 7.94
N ALA A 4 28.94 -2.47 9.01
CA ALA A 4 27.88 -3.20 9.72
C ALA A 4 26.89 -2.22 10.38
N GLU A 5 27.41 -1.17 11.02
CA GLU A 5 26.59 -0.11 11.61
C GLU A 5 25.76 0.65 10.57
N ARG A 6 26.30 0.88 9.37
CA ARG A 6 25.55 1.49 8.26
C ARG A 6 24.42 0.60 7.76
N LEU A 7 24.63 -0.73 7.73
CA LEU A 7 23.59 -1.68 7.33
C LEU A 7 22.50 -1.79 8.40
N ALA A 8 22.85 -1.80 9.69
CA ALA A 8 21.88 -1.81 10.78
C ALA A 8 20.95 -0.59 10.74
N ARG A 9 21.49 0.62 10.54
CA ARG A 9 20.66 1.83 10.39
C ARG A 9 19.75 1.80 9.15
N LEU A 10 20.24 1.21 8.06
CA LEU A 10 19.43 1.05 6.85
C LEU A 10 18.28 0.08 7.10
N ASP A 11 18.55 -0.98 7.85
CA ASP A 11 17.57 -1.99 8.22
C ASP A 11 16.46 -1.41 9.13
N GLU A 12 16.85 -0.67 10.17
CA GLU A 12 15.94 0.06 11.06
C GLU A 12 15.06 1.03 10.28
N ARG A 13 15.66 1.86 9.41
CA ARG A 13 14.92 2.83 8.60
C ARG A 13 13.93 2.15 7.63
N ARG A 14 14.32 1.00 7.07
CA ARG A 14 13.44 0.19 6.22
C ARG A 14 12.23 -0.32 7.01
N ILE A 15 12.41 -0.76 8.25
CA ILE A 15 11.30 -1.19 9.12
C ILE A 15 10.34 -0.04 9.42
N GLU A 16 10.87 1.15 9.71
CA GLU A 16 10.05 2.36 9.92
C GLU A 16 9.21 2.69 8.68
N LEU A 17 9.82 2.68 7.49
CA LEU A 17 9.10 2.97 6.25
C LEU A 17 8.04 1.91 5.91
N GLU A 18 8.31 0.63 6.17
CA GLU A 18 7.30 -0.43 6.00
C GLU A 18 6.09 -0.21 6.94
N ALA A 19 6.33 0.27 8.17
CA ALA A 19 5.26 0.64 9.10
C ALA A 19 4.49 1.89 8.63
N ASP A 20 5.19 2.91 8.13
CA ASP A 20 4.58 4.12 7.57
C ASP A 20 3.72 3.78 6.34
N TYR A 21 4.22 2.92 5.45
CA TYR A 21 3.47 2.42 4.30
C TYR A 21 2.19 1.70 4.74
N LEU A 22 2.28 0.80 5.73
CA LEU A 22 1.11 0.08 6.24
C LEU A 22 0.07 1.06 6.81
N ALA A 23 0.50 2.07 7.57
CA ALA A 23 -0.39 3.09 8.11
C ALA A 23 -1.06 3.92 7.00
N ALA A 24 -0.31 4.33 5.98
CA ALA A 24 -0.83 5.05 4.82
C ALA A 24 -1.85 4.20 4.04
N LEU A 25 -1.55 2.92 3.82
CA LEU A 25 -2.46 1.99 3.15
C LEU A 25 -3.76 1.80 3.95
N ILE A 26 -3.66 1.56 5.26
CA ILE A 26 -4.82 1.45 6.14
C ILE A 26 -5.67 2.72 6.11
N LYS A 27 -5.05 3.90 6.12
CA LYS A 27 -5.76 5.18 6.03
C LYS A 27 -6.51 5.31 4.69
N ALA A 28 -5.86 5.01 3.57
CA ALA A 28 -6.49 5.03 2.25
C ALA A 28 -7.67 4.06 2.17
N LEU A 29 -7.49 2.82 2.66
CA LEU A 29 -8.52 1.80 2.71
C LEU A 29 -9.72 2.20 3.57
N ASN A 30 -9.50 2.83 4.74
CA ASN A 30 -10.61 3.31 5.58
C ASN A 30 -11.44 4.37 4.86
N VAL A 31 -10.81 5.29 4.14
CA VAL A 31 -11.51 6.31 3.35
C VAL A 31 -12.31 5.66 2.22
N THR A 32 -11.78 4.63 1.58
CA THR A 32 -12.50 3.88 0.54
C THR A 32 -13.64 3.04 1.10
N ALA A 33 -13.44 2.38 2.23
CA ALA A 33 -14.49 1.65 2.95
C ALA A 33 -15.64 2.57 3.40
N ALA A 34 -15.34 3.85 3.70
CA ALA A 34 -16.34 4.88 4.01
C ALA A 34 -17.08 5.42 2.76
N GLY A 35 -16.76 4.94 1.57
CA GLY A 35 -17.47 5.26 0.34
C GLY A 35 -16.74 6.19 -0.62
N ARG A 36 -15.45 6.50 -0.42
CA ARG A 36 -14.64 7.23 -1.42
C ARG A 36 -14.03 6.27 -2.46
N TRP A 37 -14.44 6.42 -3.71
CA TRP A 37 -13.96 5.57 -4.81
C TRP A 37 -12.67 6.13 -5.44
N GLY A 38 -11.98 5.28 -6.19
CA GLY A 38 -10.82 5.62 -7.02
C GLY A 38 -9.52 4.96 -6.57
N LEU A 39 -9.48 4.37 -5.37
CA LEU A 39 -8.28 3.72 -4.84
C LEU A 39 -7.93 2.46 -5.65
N PHE A 40 -8.94 1.62 -5.93
CA PHE A 40 -8.74 0.40 -6.73
C PHE A 40 -8.89 0.65 -8.23
N GLY A 41 -9.55 1.75 -8.64
CA GLY A 41 -9.66 2.13 -10.04
C GLY A 41 -10.61 1.21 -10.82
N HIS A 42 -11.67 0.74 -10.16
CA HIS A 42 -12.67 -0.15 -10.78
C HIS A 42 -13.53 0.57 -11.83
N ASN A 43 -13.72 1.88 -11.66
CA ASN A 43 -14.45 2.72 -12.60
C ASN A 43 -13.52 3.68 -13.36
N ASP A 44 -13.99 4.15 -14.52
CA ASP A 44 -13.27 5.12 -15.35
C ASP A 44 -13.52 6.57 -14.91
N ASP A 45 -14.14 6.78 -13.74
CA ASP A 45 -14.49 8.12 -13.28
C ASP A 45 -13.21 8.90 -12.98
N ARG A 46 -12.97 9.95 -13.78
CA ARG A 46 -11.77 10.77 -13.69
C ARG A 46 -11.71 11.55 -12.38
N THR A 47 -12.86 11.96 -11.83
CA THR A 47 -12.94 12.72 -10.58
C THR A 47 -12.56 11.84 -9.40
N MET A 48 -13.07 10.61 -9.38
CA MET A 48 -12.75 9.64 -8.31
C MET A 48 -11.27 9.25 -8.35
N ARG A 49 -10.72 9.01 -9.55
CA ARG A 49 -9.28 8.77 -9.72
C ARG A 49 -8.43 9.95 -9.27
N ALA A 50 -8.81 11.18 -9.62
CA ALA A 50 -8.09 12.38 -9.19
C ALA A 50 -8.15 12.58 -7.67
N ALA A 51 -9.26 12.23 -7.01
CA ALA A 51 -9.39 12.30 -5.56
C ALA A 51 -8.51 11.27 -4.82
N ALA A 52 -8.27 10.11 -5.44
CA ALA A 52 -7.40 9.05 -4.89
C ALA A 52 -5.92 9.20 -5.28
N ALA A 53 -5.60 9.97 -6.33
CA ALA A 53 -4.24 10.23 -6.81
C ALA A 53 -3.22 10.57 -5.71
N PRO A 54 -3.48 11.50 -4.77
CA PRO A 54 -2.48 11.83 -3.74
C PRO A 54 -2.19 10.66 -2.79
N MET A 55 -3.18 9.80 -2.50
CA MET A 55 -2.96 8.61 -1.67
C MET A 55 -2.13 7.56 -2.41
N LEU A 56 -2.33 7.45 -3.73
CA LEU A 56 -1.57 6.52 -4.57
C LEU A 56 -0.13 6.98 -4.77
N GLU A 57 0.09 8.28 -4.94
CA GLU A 57 1.42 8.88 -5.00
C GLU A 57 2.20 8.61 -3.72
N GLU A 58 1.61 8.89 -2.55
CA GLU A 58 2.21 8.60 -1.24
C GLU A 58 2.58 7.11 -1.09
N LEU A 59 1.70 6.19 -1.50
CA LEU A 59 1.99 4.75 -1.44
C LEU A 59 3.11 4.33 -2.39
N ASN A 60 3.13 4.86 -3.62
CA ASN A 60 4.16 4.54 -4.60
C ASN A 60 5.53 5.06 -4.16
N ASP A 61 5.59 6.27 -3.61
CA ASP A 61 6.85 6.87 -3.14
C ASP A 61 7.43 6.07 -1.98
N LEU A 62 6.60 5.73 -0.98
CA LEU A 62 7.01 4.88 0.14
C LEU A 62 7.46 3.49 -0.34
N ALA A 63 6.74 2.87 -1.27
CA ALA A 63 7.11 1.56 -1.80
C ALA A 63 8.44 1.60 -2.57
N ALA A 64 8.67 2.63 -3.39
CA ALA A 64 9.91 2.81 -4.13
C ALA A 64 11.11 2.99 -3.19
N ASP A 65 10.95 3.78 -2.12
CA ASP A 65 11.97 3.95 -1.10
C ASP A 65 12.27 2.64 -0.36
N ILE A 66 11.23 1.89 0.03
CA ILE A 66 11.35 0.58 0.68
C ILE A 66 12.08 -0.41 -0.23
N ASP A 67 11.67 -0.53 -1.49
CA ASP A 67 12.32 -1.44 -2.45
C ASP A 67 13.79 -1.09 -2.67
N GLY A 68 14.13 0.20 -2.77
CA GLY A 68 15.53 0.64 -2.85
C GLY A 68 16.35 0.29 -1.62
N MET A 69 15.76 0.31 -0.41
CA MET A 69 16.43 -0.14 0.81
C MET A 69 16.57 -1.67 0.85
N ARG A 70 15.52 -2.41 0.47
CA ARG A 70 15.49 -3.87 0.45
C ARG A 70 16.50 -4.44 -0.55
N GLU A 71 16.61 -3.85 -1.74
CA GLU A 71 17.63 -4.21 -2.73
C GLU A 71 19.04 -4.06 -2.16
N ARG A 72 19.33 -2.92 -1.52
CA ARG A 72 20.64 -2.65 -0.88
C ARG A 72 20.96 -3.60 0.28
N LEU A 73 19.93 -4.15 0.93
CA LEU A 73 20.03 -5.17 1.98
C LEU A 73 20.00 -6.61 1.40
N SER A 74 19.88 -6.77 0.08
CA SER A 74 19.72 -8.06 -0.60
C SER A 74 18.50 -8.86 -0.13
N LEU A 75 17.43 -8.14 0.18
CA LEU A 75 16.11 -8.68 0.53
C LEU A 75 15.23 -8.78 -0.72
N SER A 76 14.22 -9.65 -0.67
CA SER A 76 13.19 -9.73 -1.72
C SER A 76 12.41 -8.40 -1.83
N PRO A 77 11.76 -8.10 -2.96
CA PRO A 77 10.93 -6.90 -3.12
C PRO A 77 9.82 -6.78 -2.08
N PHE A 78 9.23 -5.60 -1.97
CA PHE A 78 8.16 -5.29 -1.04
C PHE A 78 6.81 -5.85 -1.53
N GLU A 79 6.51 -7.07 -1.11
CA GLU A 79 5.35 -7.84 -1.60
C GLU A 79 4.00 -7.17 -1.33
N LEU A 80 3.85 -6.48 -0.19
CA LEU A 80 2.59 -5.83 0.18
C LEU A 80 2.14 -4.79 -0.87
N HIS A 81 3.09 -4.02 -1.43
CA HIS A 81 2.77 -3.07 -2.49
C HIS A 81 2.40 -3.75 -3.79
N ALA A 82 3.12 -4.82 -4.17
CA ALA A 82 2.81 -5.61 -5.36
C ALA A 82 1.40 -6.23 -5.28
N GLU A 83 1.03 -6.80 -4.13
CA GLU A 83 -0.31 -7.32 -3.88
C GLU A 83 -1.38 -6.23 -3.97
N PHE A 84 -1.10 -5.04 -3.42
CA PHE A 84 -2.02 -3.91 -3.51
C PHE A 84 -2.24 -3.51 -4.96
N LEU A 85 -1.17 -3.32 -5.74
CA LEU A 85 -1.27 -2.99 -7.17
C LEU A 85 -2.01 -4.08 -7.96
N ALA A 86 -1.76 -5.35 -7.67
CA ALA A 86 -2.45 -6.48 -8.32
C ALA A 86 -3.96 -6.50 -8.02
N SER A 87 -4.39 -5.91 -6.90
CA SER A 87 -5.80 -5.76 -6.55
C SER A 87 -6.49 -4.58 -7.24
N ARG A 88 -5.73 -3.74 -7.97
CA ARG A 88 -6.26 -2.59 -8.72
C ARG A 88 -6.56 -2.97 -10.16
N GLY A 89 -7.44 -2.20 -10.79
CA GLY A 89 -7.73 -2.29 -12.23
C GLY A 89 -9.21 -2.43 -12.55
N ARG A 90 -9.52 -2.53 -13.84
CA ARG A 90 -10.90 -2.67 -14.32
C ARG A 90 -11.42 -4.06 -13.96
N VAL A 91 -12.56 -4.09 -13.28
CA VAL A 91 -13.26 -5.33 -12.91
C VAL A 91 -14.55 -5.48 -13.70
N GLY A 92 -15.03 -6.72 -13.86
CA GLY A 92 -16.32 -6.99 -14.50
C GLY A 92 -17.50 -6.46 -13.66
N SER A 93 -18.66 -6.26 -14.28
CA SER A 93 -19.86 -5.68 -13.66
C SER A 93 -20.40 -6.44 -12.44
N HIS A 94 -19.95 -7.67 -12.19
CA HIS A 94 -20.32 -8.50 -11.04
C HIS A 94 -19.32 -8.42 -9.87
N ALA A 95 -18.24 -7.67 -10.02
CA ALA A 95 -17.24 -7.53 -8.97
C ALA A 95 -17.79 -6.75 -7.78
N VAL A 96 -17.25 -7.06 -6.60
CA VAL A 96 -17.54 -6.30 -5.39
C VAL A 96 -17.07 -4.86 -5.57
N GLY A 97 -17.87 -3.89 -5.11
CA GLY A 97 -17.50 -2.48 -5.16
C GLY A 97 -16.25 -2.19 -4.32
N GLU A 98 -15.54 -1.11 -4.67
CA GLU A 98 -14.32 -0.68 -3.99
C GLU A 98 -14.45 -0.61 -2.45
N PRO A 99 -15.57 -0.12 -1.86
CA PRO A 99 -15.71 -0.10 -0.41
C PRO A 99 -15.67 -1.47 0.25
N LYS A 100 -16.26 -2.49 -0.39
CA LYS A 100 -16.27 -3.86 0.13
C LYS A 100 -14.89 -4.52 0.00
N GLN A 101 -14.21 -4.28 -1.12
CA GLN A 101 -12.83 -4.72 -1.30
C GLN A 101 -11.89 -4.07 -0.27
N ALA A 102 -12.07 -2.76 0.01
CA ALA A 102 -11.32 -2.08 1.05
C ALA A 102 -11.53 -2.70 2.43
N GLN A 103 -12.78 -3.06 2.78
CA GLN A 103 -13.06 -3.77 4.02
C GLN A 103 -12.37 -5.13 4.10
N GLN A 104 -12.37 -5.91 3.01
CA GLN A 104 -11.65 -7.19 2.96
C GLN A 104 -10.15 -7.02 3.19
N TRP A 105 -9.56 -5.98 2.59
CA TRP A 105 -8.17 -5.60 2.84
C TRP A 105 -7.93 -5.18 4.31
N LEU A 106 -8.79 -4.34 4.88
CA LEU A 106 -8.67 -3.94 6.29
C LEU A 106 -8.78 -5.13 7.25
N VAL A 107 -9.64 -6.11 6.95
CA VAL A 107 -9.74 -7.36 7.72
C VAL A 107 -8.45 -8.16 7.62
N ARG A 108 -7.88 -8.28 6.42
CA ARG A 108 -6.59 -8.98 6.20
C ARG A 108 -5.41 -8.30 6.90
N LEU A 109 -5.36 -6.96 6.86
CA LEU A 109 -4.26 -6.17 7.40
C LEU A 109 -4.35 -5.92 8.91
N ARG A 110 -5.54 -6.10 9.49
CA ARG A 110 -5.67 -6.21 10.94
C ARG A 110 -5.18 -7.59 11.33
N PRO A 111 -4.02 -7.75 12.00
CA PRO A 111 -3.76 -9.01 12.66
C PRO A 111 -4.94 -9.27 13.59
N GLU A 112 -5.51 -10.46 13.49
CA GLU A 112 -6.60 -10.87 14.36
C GLU A 112 -6.17 -10.58 15.81
N GLN A 113 -6.81 -9.61 16.45
CA GLN A 113 -6.81 -9.54 17.90
C GLN A 113 -7.71 -10.70 18.35
N GLY A 114 -7.11 -11.88 18.42
CA GLY A 114 -7.68 -13.12 18.89
C GLY A 114 -6.66 -13.84 19.76
#